data_AF-A0A9P3KLX6-F1
#
_entry.id   AF-A0A9P3KLX6-F1
#
_cell.length_a   1.000
_cell.length_b   1.000
_cell.length_c   1.000
_cell.angle_alpha   90.00
_cell.angle_beta   90.00
_cell.angle_gamma   90.00
#
_symmetry.space_group_name_H-M   'P 1'
#
loop_
_entity.id
_entity.type
_entity.pdbx_description
1 polymer ?
#
loop_
_entity_poly.entity_id
_entity_poly.type
_entity_poly.pdbx_seq_one_letter_code
_entity_poly.pdbx_strand_id
1 'polypeptide(L)'
;MILEIAVACPRLVRLALHFDPPALQHIESTFRRIGRLESISQGLDSLFHVCRRLEDLSLDCPHSIVAFPGSISNLAGLVRLKIRVGDSVRRLPEEIGALSTLEPFSLEAPRLTSLPSSLGDLSKLRELELR
;
A
#
# COMPACT_ATOMS: atom_id res chain seq x y z
N MET A 1 -5.16 17.53 17.02
CA MET A 1 -3.73 17.14 16.90
C MET A 1 -3.59 16.03 15.86
N ILE A 2 -4.01 16.37 14.64
CA ILE A 2 -4.05 15.54 13.42
C ILE A 2 -2.83 15.89 12.54
N LEU A 3 -1.94 16.75 13.05
CA LEU A 3 -0.97 17.51 12.26
C LEU A 3 0.32 16.78 11.93
N GLU A 4 0.82 15.83 12.73
CA GLU A 4 2.12 15.19 12.41
C GLU A 4 1.99 14.04 11.42
N ILE A 5 0.81 13.43 11.32
CA ILE A 5 0.51 12.38 10.31
C ILE A 5 0.22 13.03 8.93
N ALA A 6 -0.18 14.30 8.90
CA ALA A 6 -0.46 15.06 7.69
C ALA A 6 0.79 15.55 6.95
N VAL A 7 1.97 15.57 7.60
CA VAL A 7 3.20 16.15 7.03
C VAL A 7 3.95 15.19 6.11
N ALA A 8 3.84 13.87 6.31
CA ALA A 8 4.51 12.89 5.46
C ALA A 8 3.68 12.46 4.23
N CYS A 9 2.37 12.25 4.39
CA CYS A 9 1.46 11.85 3.30
C CYS A 9 0.02 12.33 3.56
N PRO A 10 -0.37 13.56 3.15
CA PRO A 10 -1.73 14.06 3.32
C PRO A 10 -2.82 13.24 2.60
N ARG A 11 -2.45 12.24 1.80
CA ARG A 11 -3.38 11.34 1.08
C ARG A 11 -3.46 9.90 1.61
N LEU A 12 -2.61 9.48 2.54
CA LEU A 12 -2.78 8.19 3.24
C LEU A 12 -4.06 8.17 4.09
N VAL A 13 -4.60 9.35 4.43
CA VAL A 13 -5.89 9.54 5.12
C VAL A 13 -7.09 9.07 4.29
N ARG A 14 -6.96 8.93 2.96
CA ARG A 14 -8.05 8.38 2.12
C ARG A 14 -8.21 6.86 2.19
N LEU A 15 -7.35 6.16 2.94
CA LEU A 15 -7.62 4.80 3.40
C LEU A 15 -8.94 4.73 4.18
N ALA A 16 -9.35 5.81 4.85
CA ALA A 16 -10.47 5.82 5.79
C ALA A 16 -11.89 5.81 5.20
N LEU A 17 -12.09 5.85 3.88
CA LEU A 17 -13.44 5.91 3.31
C LEU A 17 -14.18 4.57 3.29
N HIS A 18 -13.49 3.45 3.55
CA HIS A 18 -14.09 2.10 3.62
C HIS A 18 -13.76 1.34 4.92
N PHE A 19 -13.07 1.98 5.88
CA PHE A 19 -12.70 1.33 7.14
C PHE A 19 -13.74 1.56 8.22
N ASP A 20 -14.03 0.50 8.96
CA ASP A 20 -14.80 0.56 10.20
C ASP A 20 -14.05 1.45 11.23
N PRO A 21 -14.72 2.34 11.98
CA PRO A 21 -14.10 3.28 12.93
C PRO A 21 -13.06 2.68 13.92
N PRO A 22 -13.19 1.41 14.39
CA PRO A 22 -12.20 0.80 15.28
C PRO A 22 -10.84 0.54 14.63
N ALA A 23 -10.80 0.24 13.33
CA ALA A 23 -9.56 -0.02 12.62
C ALA A 23 -8.75 1.26 12.39
N LEU A 24 -9.44 2.39 12.22
CA LEU A 24 -8.82 3.72 12.14
C LEU A 24 -8.10 4.11 13.42
N GLN A 25 -8.65 3.78 14.60
CA GLN A 25 -7.98 4.06 15.88
C GLN A 25 -6.68 3.24 16.04
N HIS A 26 -6.64 2.02 15.52
CA HIS A 26 -5.42 1.20 15.52
C HIS A 26 -4.38 1.75 14.54
N ILE A 27 -4.80 2.20 13.36
CA ILE A 27 -3.91 2.80 12.37
C ILE A 27 -3.34 4.13 12.89
N GLU A 28 -4.18 5.02 13.44
CA GLU A 28 -3.73 6.29 14.03
C GLU A 28 -2.79 6.09 15.22
N SER A 29 -3.08 5.14 16.11
CA SER A 29 -2.19 4.84 17.25
C SER A 29 -0.88 4.20 16.79
N THR A 30 -0.91 3.40 15.72
CA THR A 30 0.28 2.81 15.09
C THR A 30 1.14 3.91 14.46
N PHE A 31 0.57 4.81 13.65
CA PHE A 31 1.29 5.95 13.09
C PHE A 31 1.82 6.92 14.15
N ARG A 32 1.07 7.15 15.24
CA ARG A 32 1.52 7.95 16.38
C ARG A 32 2.70 7.31 17.12
N ARG A 33 2.74 5.97 17.21
CA ARG A 33 3.90 5.21 17.71
C ARG A 33 5.08 5.22 16.74
N ILE A 34 4.81 5.39 15.45
CA ILE A 34 5.75 5.34 14.33
C ILE A 34 6.30 6.75 13.97
N GLY A 35 6.10 7.78 14.81
CA GLY A 35 6.63 9.15 14.65
C GLY A 35 8.17 9.30 14.63
N ARG A 36 8.89 8.25 14.23
CA ARG A 36 10.34 8.08 14.26
C ARG A 36 10.92 7.43 13.00
N LEU A 37 10.16 7.36 11.90
CA LEU A 37 10.66 6.76 10.65
C LEU A 37 11.35 7.78 9.77
N GLU A 38 12.51 7.39 9.26
CA GLU A 38 13.32 8.17 8.33
C GLU A 38 12.76 8.12 6.89
N SER A 39 11.80 7.22 6.58
CA SER A 39 11.17 7.08 5.25
C SER A 39 9.77 6.44 5.29
N ILE A 40 8.90 6.85 4.35
CA ILE A 40 7.53 6.31 4.17
C ILE A 40 7.53 4.81 3.81
N SER A 41 8.57 4.33 3.13
CA SER A 41 8.71 2.90 2.82
C SER A 41 8.76 2.03 4.07
N GLN A 42 9.45 2.48 5.14
CA GLN A 42 9.46 1.79 6.43
C GLN A 42 8.10 1.83 7.14
N GLY A 43 7.31 2.88 6.87
CA GLY A 43 5.99 3.05 7.46
C GLY A 43 4.99 2.07 6.87
N LEU A 44 5.05 1.90 5.54
CA LEU A 44 4.29 0.87 4.84
C LEU A 44 4.71 -0.53 5.27
N ASP A 45 6.00 -0.77 5.41
CA ASP A 45 6.52 -2.06 5.88
C ASP A 45 5.94 -2.44 7.24
N SER A 46 6.02 -1.52 8.20
CA SER A 46 5.44 -1.69 9.53
C SER A 46 3.93 -1.88 9.49
N LEU A 47 3.22 -1.13 8.65
CA LEU A 47 1.76 -1.22 8.51
C LEU A 47 1.34 -2.60 7.98
N PHE A 48 2.04 -3.13 6.98
CA PHE A 48 1.72 -4.43 6.40
C PHE A 48 1.95 -5.58 7.39
N HIS A 49 2.90 -5.42 8.32
CA HIS A 49 3.09 -6.35 9.42
C HIS A 49 1.94 -6.33 10.45
N VAL A 50 1.34 -5.18 10.70
CA VAL A 50 0.27 -5.03 11.72
C VAL A 50 -1.11 -5.36 11.14
N CYS A 51 -1.40 -4.87 9.93
CA CYS A 51 -2.74 -4.92 9.34
C CYS A 51 -2.95 -6.14 8.43
N ARG A 52 -2.71 -7.36 8.93
CA ARG A 52 -2.78 -8.60 8.12
C ARG A 52 -4.18 -8.99 7.63
N ARG A 53 -5.23 -8.35 8.15
CA ARG A 53 -6.64 -8.59 7.79
C ARG A 53 -7.21 -7.51 6.86
N LEU A 54 -6.34 -6.70 6.26
CA LEU A 54 -6.75 -5.65 5.34
C LEU A 54 -7.40 -6.29 4.11
N GLU A 55 -8.62 -5.86 3.78
CA GLU A 55 -9.28 -6.25 2.52
C GLU A 55 -9.12 -5.17 1.44
N ASP A 56 -8.99 -3.90 1.84
CA ASP A 56 -8.86 -2.76 0.93
C ASP A 56 -7.66 -1.91 1.27
N LEU A 57 -6.81 -1.65 0.27
CA LEU A 57 -5.65 -0.79 0.38
C LEU A 57 -5.64 0.22 -0.75
N SER A 58 -5.66 1.50 -0.38
CA SER A 58 -5.47 2.60 -1.31
C SER A 58 -4.27 3.44 -0.86
N LEU A 59 -3.22 3.49 -1.68
CA LEU A 59 -2.01 4.26 -1.42
C LEU A 59 -1.87 5.34 -2.49
N ASP A 60 -1.67 6.58 -2.05
CA ASP A 60 -1.45 7.72 -2.94
C ASP A 60 -0.22 8.50 -2.45
N CYS A 61 0.93 8.15 -3.02
CA CYS A 61 2.27 8.64 -2.65
C CYS A 61 3.05 9.11 -3.89
N PRO A 62 2.66 10.23 -4.52
CA PRO A 62 3.19 10.65 -5.82
C PRO A 62 4.60 11.26 -5.77
N HIS A 63 5.14 11.55 -4.58
CA HIS A 63 6.45 12.21 -4.45
C HIS A 63 7.37 11.58 -3.41
N SER A 64 6.95 10.50 -2.75
CA SER A 64 7.52 10.17 -1.44
C SER A 64 7.91 8.70 -1.25
N ILE A 65 7.62 7.83 -2.22
CA ILE A 65 7.97 6.41 -2.14
C ILE A 65 9.06 6.07 -3.16
N VAL A 66 10.19 5.58 -2.68
CA VAL A 66 11.33 5.19 -3.53
C VAL A 66 11.22 3.73 -3.96
N ALA A 67 10.69 2.88 -3.09
CA ALA A 67 10.44 1.46 -3.35
C ALA A 67 9.24 0.97 -2.53
N PHE A 68 8.51 0.01 -3.09
CA PHE A 68 7.42 -0.65 -2.40
C PHE A 68 7.97 -1.85 -1.61
N PRO A 69 7.61 -2.01 -0.32
CA PRO A 69 8.18 -3.07 0.50
C PRO A 69 7.59 -4.44 0.15
N GLY A 70 8.42 -5.48 0.18
CA GLY A 70 8.00 -6.87 -0.08
C GLY A 70 7.07 -7.44 1.00
N SER A 71 6.98 -6.79 2.16
CA SER A 71 6.01 -7.12 3.21
C SER A 71 4.55 -6.94 2.80
N ILE A 72 4.26 -6.43 1.60
CA ILE A 72 2.91 -6.47 1.01
C ILE A 72 2.32 -7.88 0.99
N SER A 73 3.17 -8.91 0.87
CA SER A 73 2.79 -10.32 0.98
C SER A 73 2.10 -10.69 2.29
N ASN A 74 2.27 -9.90 3.36
CA ASN A 74 1.59 -10.12 4.64
C ASN A 74 0.09 -9.83 4.59
N LEU A 75 -0.37 -9.09 3.58
CA LEU A 75 -1.77 -8.75 3.36
C LEU A 75 -2.50 -9.87 2.60
N ALA A 76 -2.40 -11.11 3.09
CA ALA A 76 -2.95 -12.29 2.40
C ALA A 76 -4.48 -12.28 2.23
N GLY A 77 -5.19 -11.41 2.95
CA GLY A 77 -6.62 -11.19 2.81
C GLY A 77 -7.01 -10.00 1.91
N LEU A 78 -6.03 -9.36 1.26
CA LEU A 78 -6.29 -8.15 0.47
C LEU A 78 -7.09 -8.49 -0.79
N VAL A 79 -8.24 -7.85 -0.92
CA VAL A 79 -9.16 -7.99 -2.04
C VAL A 79 -8.96 -6.85 -3.03
N ARG A 80 -8.88 -5.59 -2.60
CA ARG A 80 -8.73 -4.46 -3.53
C ARG A 80 -7.45 -3.69 -3.25
N LEU A 81 -6.67 -3.48 -4.30
CA LEU A 81 -5.42 -2.73 -4.23
C LEU A 81 -5.43 -1.61 -5.25
N LYS A 82 -5.31 -0.38 -4.76
CA LYS A 82 -5.10 0.80 -5.58
C LYS A 82 -3.83 1.51 -5.14
N ILE A 83 -2.88 1.65 -6.04
CA ILE A 83 -1.61 2.29 -5.75
C ILE A 83 -1.39 3.41 -6.77
N ARG A 84 -1.12 4.63 -6.28
CA ARG A 84 -0.55 5.72 -7.06
C ARG A 84 0.80 6.07 -6.47
N VAL A 85 1.85 5.93 -7.29
CA VAL A 85 3.23 6.26 -6.91
C VAL A 85 3.81 7.30 -7.84
N GLY A 86 4.86 7.95 -7.35
CA GLY A 86 5.62 8.93 -8.10
C GLY A 86 6.61 8.35 -9.09
N ASP A 87 7.39 9.26 -9.65
CA ASP A 87 8.42 8.98 -10.66
C ASP A 87 9.62 8.15 -10.14
N SER A 88 9.67 7.88 -8.84
CA SER A 88 10.77 7.12 -8.23
C SER A 88 10.60 5.61 -8.36
N VAL A 89 9.36 5.12 -8.45
CA VAL A 89 9.08 3.67 -8.52
C VAL A 89 9.21 3.18 -9.95
N ARG A 90 10.20 2.32 -10.17
CA ARG A 90 10.47 1.71 -11.49
C ARG A 90 10.02 0.27 -11.60
N ARG A 91 9.84 -0.41 -10.46
CA ARG A 91 9.45 -1.83 -10.37
C ARG A 91 8.57 -2.04 -9.15
N LEU A 92 7.69 -3.03 -9.24
CA LEU A 92 7.01 -3.58 -8.08
C LEU A 92 7.80 -4.77 -7.50
N PRO A 93 7.64 -5.06 -6.21
CA PRO A 93 8.18 -6.26 -5.57
C PRO A 93 7.59 -7.54 -6.16
N GLU A 94 8.37 -8.62 -6.25
CA GLU A 94 7.87 -9.94 -6.64
C GLU A 94 6.89 -10.49 -5.59
N GLU A 95 6.93 -10.00 -4.36
CA GLU A 95 6.04 -10.42 -3.29
C GLU A 95 4.56 -10.03 -3.53
N ILE A 96 4.27 -9.19 -4.53
CA ILE A 96 2.89 -8.86 -4.89
C ILE A 96 2.10 -10.09 -5.34
N GLY A 97 2.76 -11.09 -5.94
CA GLY A 97 2.12 -12.35 -6.35
C GLY A 97 1.55 -13.19 -5.20
N ALA A 98 1.96 -12.91 -3.95
CA ALA A 98 1.40 -13.59 -2.77
C ALA A 98 -0.05 -13.17 -2.46
N LEU A 99 -0.57 -12.10 -3.08
CA LEU A 99 -1.92 -11.58 -2.87
C LEU A 99 -2.98 -12.40 -3.64
N SER A 100 -3.10 -13.68 -3.30
CA SER A 100 -4.00 -14.62 -3.99
C SER A 100 -5.49 -14.26 -3.96
N THR A 101 -5.91 -13.33 -3.10
CA THR A 101 -7.30 -12.85 -2.99
C THR A 101 -7.59 -11.59 -3.80
N LEU A 102 -6.60 -11.02 -4.48
CA LEU A 102 -6.69 -9.70 -5.07
C LEU A 102 -7.59 -9.66 -6.31
N GLU A 103 -8.64 -8.84 -6.25
CA GLU A 103 -9.68 -8.60 -7.25
C GLU A 103 -10.44 -7.29 -6.91
N PRO A 104 -10.14 -6.10 -7.49
CA PRO A 104 -9.22 -5.75 -8.59
C PRO A 104 -7.89 -5.06 -8.17
N PHE A 105 -6.95 -4.94 -9.11
CA PHE A 105 -5.66 -4.24 -8.95
C PHE A 105 -5.53 -3.03 -9.90
N SER A 106 -5.30 -1.85 -9.34
CA SER A 106 -5.02 -0.61 -10.09
C SER A 106 -3.69 0.00 -9.63
N LEU A 107 -2.80 0.26 -10.58
CA LEU A 107 -1.51 0.89 -10.36
C LEU A 107 -1.31 2.08 -11.31
N GLU A 108 -1.02 3.23 -10.74
CA GLU A 108 -0.59 4.44 -11.45
C GLU A 108 0.87 4.71 -11.08
N ALA A 109 1.77 4.42 -12.01
CA ALA A 109 3.22 4.44 -11.81
C ALA A 109 3.92 4.90 -13.10
N PRO A 110 4.06 6.23 -13.33
CA PRO A 110 4.48 6.80 -14.62
C PRO A 110 5.86 6.36 -15.12
N ARG A 111 6.70 5.82 -14.23
CA ARG A 111 8.07 5.38 -14.51
C ARG A 111 8.27 3.87 -14.36
N LEU A 112 7.18 3.11 -14.26
CA LEU A 112 7.25 1.66 -14.17
C LEU A 112 7.78 1.08 -15.49
N THR A 113 8.93 0.41 -15.42
CA THR A 113 9.60 -0.16 -16.60
C THR A 113 9.32 -1.63 -16.80
N SER A 114 8.92 -2.33 -15.74
CA SER A 114 8.68 -3.78 -15.77
C SER A 114 7.70 -4.18 -14.67
N LEU A 115 6.89 -5.20 -14.96
CA LEU A 115 6.07 -5.90 -13.98
C LEU A 115 6.83 -7.12 -13.45
N PRO A 116 6.61 -7.50 -12.18
CA PRO A 116 7.18 -8.70 -11.61
C PRO A 116 6.60 -9.95 -12.26
N SER A 117 7.39 -11.00 -12.35
CA SER A 117 6.93 -12.28 -12.92
C SER A 117 5.80 -12.92 -12.12
N SER A 118 5.81 -12.72 -10.81
CA SER A 118 4.81 -13.18 -9.86
C SER A 118 3.42 -12.55 -10.02
N LEU A 119 3.27 -11.52 -10.86
CA LEU A 119 1.95 -10.99 -11.19
C LEU A 119 1.03 -12.08 -11.78
N GLY A 120 1.62 -13.09 -12.43
CA GLY A 120 0.91 -14.28 -12.92
C GLY A 120 0.35 -15.19 -11.81
N ASP A 121 0.83 -15.06 -10.57
CA ASP A 121 0.38 -15.87 -9.43
C ASP A 121 -0.90 -15.32 -8.79
N LEU A 122 -1.36 -14.13 -9.22
CA LEU A 122 -2.59 -13.50 -8.77
C LEU A 122 -3.83 -14.21 -9.34
N SER A 123 -4.09 -15.43 -8.86
CA SER A 123 -5.09 -16.35 -9.40
C SER A 123 -6.54 -15.83 -9.43
N LYS A 124 -6.89 -14.84 -8.61
CA LYS A 124 -8.23 -14.22 -8.57
C LYS A 124 -8.29 -12.86 -9.27
N LEU A 125 -7.20 -12.40 -9.86
CA LEU A 125 -7.17 -11.08 -10.48
C LEU A 125 -8.07 -11.04 -11.72
N ARG A 126 -9.14 -10.27 -11.64
CA ARG A 126 -10.08 -10.07 -12.76
C ARG A 126 -9.82 -8.81 -13.56
N GLU A 127 -9.35 -7.77 -12.88
CA GLU A 127 -9.10 -6.47 -13.51
C GLU A 127 -7.73 -5.98 -13.07
N LEU A 128 -6.90 -5.66 -14.07
CA LEU A 128 -5.60 -5.04 -13.92
C LEU A 128 -5.59 -3.75 -14.72
N GLU A 129 -5.48 -2.63 -14.02
CA GLU A 129 -5.32 -1.31 -14.64
C GLU A 129 -3.91 -0.79 -14.33
N LEU A 130 -3.13 -0.50 -15.38
CA LEU A 130 -1.80 0.10 -15.29
C LEU A 130 -1.79 1.43 -16.04
N ARG A 131 -1.30 2.48 -15.39
CA ARG A 131 -1.17 3.84 -15.96
C ARG A 131 0.21 4.42 -15.75
#